data_AF-A0A7V9MFB9-F1
#
_entry.id   AF-A0A7V9MFB9-F1
#
_cell.length_a   1.000
_cell.length_b   1.000
_cell.length_c   1.000
_cell.angle_alpha   90.00
_cell.angle_beta   90.00
_cell.angle_gamma   90.00
#
_symmetry.space_group_name_H-M   'P 1'
#
loop_
_entity.id
_entity.type
_entity.pdbx_description
1 polymer ?
#
loop_
_entity_poly.entity_id
_entity_poly.type
_entity_poly.pdbx_seq_one_letter_code
_entity_poly.pdbx_strand_id
1 'polypeptide(L)' 'MQPVSGVLAYALHNEGSFHRDSLGAVSEAARLASELGEEAAAIVVGGDELDDALCAS' A
#
# COMPACT_ATOMS: atom_id res chain seq x y z
N MET A 1 7.87 -16.46 15.24
CA MET A 1 7.54 -15.38 14.30
C MET A 1 8.56 -14.27 14.55
N GLN A 2 9.41 -13.93 13.59
CA GLN A 2 10.18 -12.69 13.71
C GLN A 2 9.21 -11.54 13.43
N PRO A 3 9.21 -10.44 14.19
CA PRO A 3 8.37 -9.30 13.86
C PRO A 3 8.81 -8.77 12.49
N VAL A 4 7.86 -8.64 11.57
CA VAL A 4 8.09 -7.91 10.32
C VAL A 4 8.22 -6.45 10.71
N SER A 5 9.44 -5.92 10.65
CA SER A 5 9.68 -4.48 10.72
C SER A 5 9.69 -3.97 9.28
N GLY A 6 8.87 -2.95 9.03
CA GLY A 6 8.62 -2.41 7.69
C GLY A 6 7.62 -1.26 7.77
N VAL A 7 7.35 -0.65 6.62
CA VAL A 7 6.42 0.49 6.53
C VAL A 7 5.08 0.02 5.96
N LEU A 8 3.99 0.29 6.67
CA LEU A 8 2.64 -0.06 6.25
C LEU A 8 1.88 1.18 5.79
N ALA A 9 1.45 1.20 4.52
CA ALA A 9 0.59 2.24 3.97
C ALA A 9 -0.86 1.76 3.81
N TYR A 10 -1.82 2.65 4.00
CA TYR A 10 -3.22 2.41 3.65
C TYR A 10 -3.52 3.04 2.30
N ALA A 11 -3.95 2.21 1.34
CA ALA A 11 -4.35 2.65 0.02
C ALA A 11 -5.87 2.65 -0.10
N LEU A 12 -6.48 3.83 -0.16
CA LEU A 12 -7.92 3.97 -0.27
C LEU A 12 -8.36 3.76 -1.72
N HIS A 13 -9.33 2.88 -1.89
CA HIS A 13 -9.94 2.52 -3.15
C HIS A 13 -11.43 2.94 -3.17
N ASN A 14 -11.89 3.47 -4.30
CA ASN A 14 -13.30 3.68 -4.59
C ASN A 14 -13.56 3.52 -6.10
N GLU A 15 -14.62 2.80 -6.47
CA GLU A 15 -15.10 2.63 -7.86
C GLU A 15 -13.99 2.21 -8.86
N GLY A 16 -13.22 1.17 -8.52
CA GLY A 16 -12.18 0.60 -9.38
C GLY A 16 -10.89 1.43 -9.46
N SER A 17 -10.73 2.46 -8.63
CA SER A 17 -9.56 3.35 -8.67
C SER A 17 -9.01 3.69 -7.29
N PHE A 18 -7.69 3.85 -7.22
CA PHE A 18 -7.01 4.34 -6.03
C PHE A 18 -7.12 5.86 -5.92
N HIS A 19 -7.31 6.34 -4.69
CA HIS A 19 -7.18 7.77 -4.41
C HIS A 19 -5.74 8.23 -4.70
N ARG A 20 -5.57 9.36 -5.40
CA ARG A 20 -4.24 9.85 -5.79
C ARG A 20 -3.28 9.99 -4.61
N ASP A 21 -3.78 10.50 -3.49
CA ASP A 21 -2.96 10.72 -2.29
C ASP A 21 -2.52 9.38 -1.67
N SER A 22 -3.28 8.30 -1.89
CA SER A 22 -2.91 6.95 -1.48
C SER A 22 -1.73 6.38 -2.28
N LEU A 23 -1.67 6.63 -3.59
CA LEU A 23 -0.51 6.22 -4.42
C LEU A 23 0.76 6.98 -4.01
N GLY A 24 0.62 8.25 -3.64
CA GLY A 24 1.72 9.03 -3.05
C GLY A 24 2.20 8.44 -1.72
N ALA A 25 1.28 8.03 -0.85
CA ALA A 25 1.61 7.40 0.43
C ALA A 25 2.33 6.05 0.26
N VAL A 26 1.91 5.23 -0.70
CA VAL A 26 2.61 3.97 -1.04
C VAL A 26 4.03 4.24 -1.55
N SER A 27 4.21 5.25 -2.40
CA SER A 27 5.52 5.63 -2.92
C SER A 27 6.46 6.11 -1.81
N GLU A 28 5.93 6.91 -0.86
CA GLU A 28 6.70 7.40 0.27
C GLU A 28 7.05 6.29 1.27
N ALA A 29 6.12 5.34 1.49
CA ALA A 29 6.39 4.16 2.29
C ALA A 29 7.53 3.32 1.70
N ALA A 30 7.55 3.12 0.38
CA ALA A 30 8.63 2.42 -0.31
C ALA A 30 9.98 3.14 -0.15
N ARG A 31 9.98 4.48 -0.27
CA ARG A 31 11.18 5.29 -0.04
C ARG A 31 11.71 5.11 1.38
N LEU A 32 10.86 5.28 2.39
CA LEU A 32 11.23 5.14 3.81
C LEU A 32 11.72 3.73 4.15
N ALA A 33 11.01 2.69 3.69
CA ALA A 33 11.41 1.31 3.92
C ALA A 33 12.80 1.02 3.33
N SER A 34 13.10 1.55 2.14
CA SER A 34 14.42 1.40 1.51
C SER A 34 15.55 2.02 2.34
N GLU A 35 15.29 3.14 3.02
CA GLU A 35 16.26 3.79 3.92
C GLU A 35 16.52 2.98 5.19
N LEU A 36 15.54 2.18 5.59
CA LEU A 36 15.63 1.29 6.75
C LEU A 36 16.21 -0.10 6.41
N GLY A 37 16.36 -0.42 5.12
CA GLY A 37 16.68 -1.77 4.66
C GLY A 37 15.54 -2.76 4.90
N GLU A 38 14.30 -2.26 4.91
CA GLU A 38 13.07 -2.99 5.16
C GLU A 38 12.15 -2.98 3.95
N GLU A 39 11.00 -3.67 4.06
CA GLU A 39 9.99 -3.72 3.02
C GLU A 39 8.81 -2.78 3.33
N ALA A 40 8.18 -2.27 2.27
CA ALA A 40 6.91 -1.57 2.37
C ALA A 40 5.78 -2.50 1.97
N ALA A 41 4.69 -2.47 2.72
CA ALA A 41 3.44 -3.15 2.40
C ALA A 41 2.29 -2.14 2.31
N ALA A 42 1.30 -2.44 1.48
CA ALA A 42 0.07 -1.67 1.38
C ALA A 42 -1.14 -2.53 1.75
N ILE A 43 -2.04 -1.98 2.56
CA ILE A 43 -3.39 -2.52 2.76
C ILE A 43 -4.33 -1.68 1.91
N VAL A 44 -4.97 -2.31 0.93
CA VAL A 44 -6.03 -1.68 0.17
C VAL A 44 -7.33 -1.70 0.96
N VAL A 45 -8.01 -0.55 1.07
CA VAL A 45 -9.23 -0.39 1.85
C VAL A 45 -10.32 0.29 1.04
N GLY A 46 -11.50 -0.31 1.00
CA GLY A 46 -12.72 0.28 0.45
C GLY A 46 -13.30 -0.45 -0.75
N GLY A 47 -14.58 -0.15 -1.04
CA GLY A 47 -15.34 -0.71 -2.17
C GLY A 47 -15.72 -2.18 -2.03
N ASP A 48 -16.63 -2.63 -2.91
CA ASP A 48 -16.99 -4.04 -3.06
C ASP A 48 -16.10 -4.76 -4.11
N GLU A 49 -15.30 -3.99 -4.86
CA GLU A 49 -14.46 -4.45 -5.96
C GLU A 49 -12.97 -4.45 -5.54
N LEU A 50 -12.62 -5.30 -4.58
CA LEU A 50 -11.23 -5.58 -4.22
C LEU A 50 -10.84 -6.94 -4.78
N ASP A 51 -10.35 -6.94 -6.02
CA ASP A 51 -9.80 -8.13 -6.64
C ASP A 51 -8.26 -8.11 -6.67
N ASP A 52 -7.68 -9.27 -6.99
CA ASP A 52 -6.22 -9.43 -7.06
C ASP A 52 -5.60 -8.57 -8.17
N ALA A 53 -6.37 -8.28 -9.23
CA ALA A 53 -5.88 -7.49 -10.36
C ALA A 53 -5.70 -6.02 -9.97
N LEU A 54 -6.66 -5.44 -9.25
CA LEU A 54 -6.58 -4.10 -8.66
C LEU A 54 -5.46 -4.03 -7.62
N CYS A 55 -5.33 -5.05 -6.76
CA CYS A 55 -4.27 -5.07 -5.75
C CYS A 55 -2.85 -5.19 -6.34
N ALA A 56 -2.72 -5.62 -7.60
CA ALA A 56 -1.44 -5.80 -8.29
C ALA A 56 -1.03 -4.63 -9.20
N SER A 57 -1.87 -3.60 -9.37
CA SER A 57 -1.61 -2.42 -10.23
C SER A 57 -0.73 -1.37 -9.57
#